data_AF-A0A6C0E7A6-F1
#
_entry.id   AF-A0A6C0E7A6-F1
#
_cell.length_a   1.000
_cell.length_b   1.000
_cell.length_c   1.000
_cell.angle_alpha   90.00
_cell.angle_beta   90.00
_cell.angle_gamma   90.00
#
_symmetry.space_group_name_H-M   'P 1'
#
loop_
_entity.id
_entity.type
_entity.pdbx_description
1 polymer ?
#
loop_
_entity_poly.entity_id
_entity_poly.type
_entity_poly.pdbx_seq_one_letter_code
_entity_poly.pdbx_strand_id
1 'polypeptide(L)' 'MGIYLSVCKNKYNNNICYICRNSINKDELVTCTRCKINLHIACEDTYRHNRNYCMCPKCKKIGTLGGVWAY' A
#
# COMPACT_ATOMS: atom_id res chain seq x y z
N MET A 1 -22.46 9.98 23.73
CA MET A 1 -21.74 10.55 22.57
C MET A 1 -20.25 10.36 22.78
N GLY A 2 -19.58 9.69 21.84
CA GLY A 2 -18.13 9.79 21.60
C GLY A 2 -17.18 9.12 22.59
N ILE A 3 -16.59 8.00 22.18
CA ILE A 3 -15.15 7.74 22.37
C ILE A 3 -14.64 7.10 21.06
N TYR A 4 -14.21 7.92 20.11
CA TYR A 4 -13.47 7.41 18.96
C TYR A 4 -12.03 7.14 19.42
N LEU A 5 -11.74 5.86 19.65
CA LEU A 5 -10.44 5.40 20.11
C LEU A 5 -9.36 5.88 19.13
N SER A 6 -8.50 6.75 19.63
CA SER A 6 -7.38 7.33 18.91
C SER A 6 -6.11 6.51 19.18
N VAL A 7 -5.80 5.53 18.33
CA VAL A 7 -4.46 4.87 18.25
C VAL A 7 -4.39 4.31 16.80
N CYS A 8 -3.42 4.56 15.93
CA CYS A 8 -1.98 4.67 16.11
C CYS A 8 -1.38 5.64 15.06
N LYS A 9 -0.63 6.65 15.50
CA LYS A 9 0.38 7.31 14.65
C LYS A 9 1.56 6.34 14.52
N ASN A 10 1.56 5.46 13.51
CA ASN A 10 2.77 4.71 13.17
C ASN A 10 3.64 5.55 12.23
N LYS A 11 4.48 6.39 12.84
CA LYS A 11 5.56 7.13 12.20
C LYS A 11 6.70 6.13 12.01
N TYR A 12 7.10 5.88 10.76
CA TYR A 12 8.28 5.09 10.35
C TYR A 12 8.22 3.57 10.54
N ASN A 13 7.48 2.89 9.67
CA ASN A 13 7.90 1.57 9.20
C ASN A 13 7.67 1.53 7.69
N ASN A 14 8.67 2.02 6.95
CA ASN A 14 8.61 2.29 5.51
C ASN A 14 8.46 1.03 4.64
N ASN A 15 8.30 -0.15 5.23
CA ASN A 15 8.29 -1.41 4.53
C ASN A 15 7.15 -2.31 5.01
N ILE A 16 6.01 -1.81 5.52
CA ILE A 16 4.90 -2.69 5.91
C ILE A 16 3.78 -2.62 4.87
N CYS A 17 3.33 -3.79 4.42
CA CYS A 17 2.25 -3.91 3.47
C CYS A 17 0.90 -3.58 4.10
N TYR A 18 0.11 -2.73 3.44
CA TYR A 18 -1.22 -2.38 3.92
C TYR A 18 -2.21 -3.55 3.92
N ILE A 19 -2.04 -4.52 3.01
CA ILE A 19 -2.94 -5.67 2.85
C ILE A 19 -2.62 -6.77 3.87
N CYS A 20 -1.41 -7.32 3.81
CA CYS A 20 -1.03 -8.45 4.66
C CYS A 20 -0.40 -8.03 5.99
N ARG A 21 -0.09 -6.74 6.19
CA ARG A 21 0.57 -6.19 7.39
C ARG A 21 1.95 -6.79 7.69
N ASN A 22 2.55 -7.47 6.72
CA ASN A 22 3.90 -8.02 6.80
C ASN A 22 4.95 -7.04 6.28
N SER A 23 6.22 -7.29 6.62
CA SER A 23 7.36 -6.58 6.05
C SER A 23 7.50 -6.84 4.54
N ILE A 24 7.90 -5.81 3.81
CA ILE A 24 8.10 -5.75 2.37
C ILE A 24 9.58 -5.58 2.10
N ASN A 25 10.11 -6.38 1.18
CA ASN A 25 11.46 -6.18 0.66
C ASN A 25 11.47 -4.94 -0.23
N LYS A 26 12.54 -4.13 -0.15
CA LYS A 26 12.62 -2.88 -0.91
C LYS A 26 12.51 -3.10 -2.42
N ASP A 27 12.88 -4.27 -2.90
CA ASP A 27 12.88 -4.65 -4.32
C ASP A 27 11.46 -4.96 -4.86
N GLU A 28 10.51 -5.32 -3.99
CA GLU A 28 9.15 -5.70 -4.37
C GLU A 28 8.09 -4.80 -3.73
N LEU A 29 8.47 -3.56 -3.50
CA LEU A 29 7.70 -2.50 -2.86
C LEU A 29 7.01 -1.65 -3.93
N VAL A 30 5.69 -1.56 -3.85
CA VAL A 30 4.89 -0.57 -4.57
C VAL A 30 4.28 0.41 -3.59
N THR A 31 4.41 1.70 -3.88
CA THR A 31 3.88 2.76 -3.04
C THR A 31 2.78 3.50 -3.77
N CYS A 32 1.67 3.75 -3.06
CA CYS A 32 0.66 4.66 -3.58
C CYS A 32 1.15 6.11 -3.40
N THR A 33 1.36 6.84 -4.49
CA THR A 33 1.87 8.24 -4.47
C THR A 33 0.96 9.19 -3.71
N ARG A 34 -0.35 8.92 -3.71
CA ARG A 34 -1.36 9.76 -3.04
C ARG A 34 -1.52 9.44 -1.56
N CYS A 35 -1.57 8.15 -1.23
CA CYS A 35 -1.86 7.67 0.12
C CYS A 35 -0.60 7.43 0.96
N LYS A 36 0.57 7.39 0.31
CA LYS A 36 1.86 7.00 0.90
C LYS A 36 1.77 5.67 1.67
N ILE A 37 0.96 4.74 1.15
CA ILE A 37 0.89 3.37 1.67
C ILE A 37 1.78 2.49 0.80
N ASN A 38 2.36 1.47 1.44
CA ASN A 38 3.23 0.51 0.78
C ASN A 38 2.51 -0.83 0.69
N LEU A 39 2.74 -1.54 -0.41
CA LEU A 39 2.23 -2.88 -0.66
C LEU A 39 3.32 -3.73 -1.31
N HIS A 40 3.21 -5.05 -1.15
CA HIS A 40 3.94 -5.98 -2.00
C HIS A 40 3.37 -5.96 -3.41
N ILE A 41 4.22 -6.15 -4.43
CA ILE A 41 3.78 -6.40 -5.80
C ILE A 41 2.81 -7.59 -5.85
N ALA A 42 3.14 -8.69 -5.17
CA ALA A 42 2.25 -9.86 -5.09
C ALA A 42 0.89 -9.55 -4.43
N CYS A 43 0.87 -8.68 -3.41
CA CYS A 43 -0.38 -8.25 -2.78
C CYS A 43 -1.20 -7.33 -3.70
N GLU A 44 -0.54 -6.52 -4.52
CA GLU A 44 -1.20 -5.71 -5.55
C GLU A 44 -1.80 -6.58 -6.64
N ASP A 45 -1.04 -7.56 -7.14
CA ASP A 45 -1.47 -8.48 -8.20
C ASP A 45 -2.65 -9.36 -7.75
N THR A 46 -2.57 -9.93 -6.55
CA THR A 46 -3.68 -10.67 -5.94
C THR A 46 -4.91 -9.78 -5.72
N TYR A 47 -4.74 -8.55 -5.24
CA TYR A 47 -5.86 -7.61 -5.10
C TYR A 47 -6.47 -7.21 -6.44
N ARG A 48 -5.63 -7.09 -7.47
CA ARG A 48 -6.04 -6.74 -8.83
C ARG A 48 -6.88 -7.85 -9.47
N HIS A 49 -6.74 -9.12 -9.07
CA HIS A 49 -7.61 -10.23 -9.49
C HIS A 49 -7.90 -10.18 -11.00
N ASN A 50 -6.88 -10.04 -11.85
CA ASN A 50 -7.00 -9.93 -13.31
C ASN A 50 -7.70 -8.69 -13.89
N ARG A 51 -7.98 -7.65 -13.09
CA ARG A 51 -8.42 -6.35 -13.63
C ARG A 51 -7.29 -5.75 -14.46
N ASN A 52 -7.58 -5.04 -15.54
CA ASN A 52 -6.51 -4.46 -16.37
C ASN A 52 -5.88 -3.17 -15.77
N TYR A 53 -6.17 -2.85 -14.51
CA TYR A 53 -5.76 -1.58 -13.90
C TYR A 53 -5.33 -1.76 -12.44
N CYS A 54 -4.31 -1.01 -12.04
CA CYS A 54 -3.84 -0.94 -10.66
C CYS A 54 -4.74 -0.02 -9.84
N MET A 55 -5.28 -0.51 -8.72
CA MET A 55 -6.19 0.24 -7.85
C MET A 55 -5.68 0.24 -6.41
N CYS A 56 -5.52 1.42 -5.82
CA CYS A 56 -5.09 1.51 -4.43
C CYS A 56 -6.24 1.10 -3.47
N PRO A 57 -6.02 0.19 -2.51
CA PRO A 57 -7.08 -0.27 -1.60
C PRO A 57 -7.56 0.81 -0.62
N LYS A 58 -6.78 1.88 -0.41
CA LYS A 58 -7.11 2.98 0.51
C LYS A 58 -7.89 4.11 -0.16
N CYS A 59 -7.43 4.61 -1.31
CA CYS A 59 -8.11 5.70 -2.01
C CYS A 59 -9.01 5.25 -3.16
N LYS A 60 -8.98 3.96 -3.53
CA LYS A 60 -9.77 3.39 -4.63
C LYS A 60 -9.51 4.09 -5.98
N LYS A 61 -8.36 4.75 -6.12
CA LYS A 61 -7.97 5.46 -7.35
C LYS A 61 -7.09 4.59 -8.21
N ILE A 62 -7.38 4.62 -9.51
CA ILE A 62 -6.67 3.90 -10.55
C ILE A 62 -5.33 4.60 -10.85
N GLY A 63 -4.27 3.84 -11.12
CA GLY A 63 -2.98 4.37 -11.60
C GLY A 63 -2.18 5.15 -10.56
N THR A 64 -2.45 4.93 -9.27
CA THR A 64 -1.78 5.65 -8.18
C THR A 64 -0.64 4.86 -7.52
N LEU A 65 -0.46 3.61 -7.91
CA LEU A 65 0.58 2.71 -7.41
C LEU A 65 1.79 2.81 -8.36
N GLY A 66 2.94 3.17 -7.81
CA GLY A 66 4.21 3.21 -8.54
C GLY A 66 5.24 2.38 -7.80
N GLY A 67 5.98 1.54 -8.54
CA GLY A 67 7.16 0.87 -8.04
C GLY A 67 8.33 1.85 -7.98
N VAL A 68 9.11 1.81 -6.91
CA VAL A 68 10.37 2.57 -6.84
C VAL A 68 11.43 1.73 -7.52
N TRP A 69 11.61 1.90 -8.83
CA TRP A 69 12.79 1.38 -9.53
C TRP A 69 13.91 2.40 -9.32
N ALA A 70 14.82 2.10 -8.39
CA ALA A 70 16.06 2.84 -8.25
C ALA A 70 16.99 2.42 -9.40
N TYR A 71 17.27 3.36 -10.30
CA TYR A 71 18.33 3.27 -11.31
C TYR A 71 19.67 3.69 -10.71
#